data_AF-M0LFQ9-F1
#
_entry.id   AF-M0LFQ9-F1
#
_cell.length_a   1.000
_cell.length_b   1.000
_cell.length_c   1.000
_cell.angle_alpha   90.00
_cell.angle_beta   90.00
_cell.angle_gamma   90.00
#
_symmetry.space_group_name_H-M   'P 1'
#
loop_
_entity.id
_entity.type
_entity.pdbx_description
1 polymer ?
#
loop_
_entity_poly.entity_id
_entity_poly.type
_entity_poly.pdbx_seq_one_letter_code
_entity_poly.pdbx_strand_id
1 'polypeptide(L)'
;MERFVRRHGRRRGVRLLLTFVRADFDGSMIKALRDKGWHCAGKTEPGQAGNRPNKQIRERPKWRFLCEVPAESERKQASLSWWSR
;
A
#
# COMPACT_ATOMS: atom_id res chain seq x y z
N MET A 1 10.96 -6.21 1.09
CA MET A 1 9.94 -5.14 1.25
C MET A 1 9.37 -5.10 2.66
N GLU A 2 8.85 -6.23 3.17
CA GLU A 2 8.17 -6.29 4.48
C GLU A 2 8.98 -5.73 5.64
N ARG A 3 10.29 -6.02 5.73
CA ARG A 3 11.14 -5.59 6.85
C ARG A 3 11.34 -4.06 6.92
N PHE A 4 11.46 -3.38 5.77
CA PHE A 4 11.64 -1.93 5.70
C PHE A 4 10.36 -1.20 6.08
N VAL A 5 9.23 -1.59 5.47
CA VAL A 5 7.91 -1.03 5.73
C VAL A 5 7.53 -1.21 7.20
N ARG A 6 7.74 -2.40 7.78
CA ARG A 6 7.42 -2.67 9.19
C ARG A 6 8.27 -1.84 10.14
N ARG A 7 9.58 -1.73 9.92
CA ARG A 7 10.49 -0.97 10.81
C ARG A 7 10.27 0.53 10.74
N HIS A 8 10.14 1.10 9.53
CA HIS A 8 9.96 2.54 9.35
C HIS A 8 8.52 2.99 9.59
N GLY A 9 7.55 2.22 9.09
CA GLY A 9 6.13 2.51 9.31
C GLY A 9 5.79 2.54 10.79
N ARG A 10 6.29 1.57 11.57
CA ARG A 10 6.11 1.50 13.02
C ARG A 10 6.64 2.73 13.75
N ARG A 11 7.91 3.10 13.51
CA ARG A 11 8.54 4.25 14.21
C ARG A 11 7.81 5.56 13.98
N ARG A 12 7.04 5.67 12.90
CA ARG A 12 6.33 6.89 12.51
C ARG A 12 4.81 6.77 12.63
N GLY A 13 4.30 5.67 13.21
CA GLY A 13 2.85 5.45 13.36
C GLY A 13 2.09 5.29 12.03
N VAL A 14 2.77 4.92 10.94
CA VAL A 14 2.13 4.73 9.62
C VAL A 14 1.31 3.45 9.65
N ARG A 15 0.00 3.58 9.43
CA ARG A 15 -0.96 2.45 9.41
C ARG A 15 -1.33 1.98 8.01
N LEU A 16 -1.20 2.86 7.02
CA LEU A 16 -1.59 2.60 5.64
C LEU A 16 -0.48 3.02 4.68
N LEU A 17 -0.22 2.19 3.69
CA LEU A 17 0.49 2.55 2.49
C LEU A 17 -0.51 2.90 1.40
N LEU A 18 -0.20 3.94 0.63
CA LEU A 18 -1.00 4.37 -0.52
C LEU A 18 -0.13 4.36 -1.78
N THR A 19 -0.65 3.78 -2.85
CA THR A 19 -0.08 3.89 -4.19
C THR A 19 -1.16 4.23 -5.21
N PHE A 20 -0.73 4.73 -6.37
CA PHE A 20 -1.61 5.14 -7.45
C PHE A 20 -1.26 4.38 -8.73
N VAL A 21 -2.28 3.88 -9.42
CA VAL A 21 -2.15 3.30 -10.76
C VAL A 21 -3.04 4.09 -11.69
N ARG A 22 -2.56 4.41 -12.89
CA ARG A 22 -3.38 5.05 -13.92
C ARG A 22 -4.65 4.23 -14.18
N ALA A 23 -5.79 4.90 -14.26
CA ALA A 23 -7.06 4.21 -14.40
C ALA A 23 -7.31 3.65 -15.81
N ASP A 24 -6.54 4.12 -16.79
CA ASP A 24 -6.50 3.64 -18.17
C ASP A 24 -5.35 2.64 -18.41
N PHE A 25 -4.81 2.04 -17.34
CA PHE A 25 -3.76 1.04 -17.44
C PHE A 25 -4.32 -0.37 -17.24
N ASP A 26 -4.48 -1.11 -18.35
CA ASP A 26 -4.94 -2.50 -18.36
C ASP A 26 -3.75 -3.48 -18.34
N GLY A 27 -2.92 -3.39 -17.29
CA GLY A 27 -1.70 -4.18 -17.17
C GLY A 27 -1.60 -5.00 -15.90
N SER A 28 -0.56 -5.85 -15.85
CA SER A 28 -0.27 -6.79 -14.77
C SER A 28 -0.09 -6.15 -13.39
N MET A 29 0.11 -4.83 -13.31
CA MET A 29 0.23 -4.08 -12.06
C MET A 29 -1.01 -4.23 -11.17
N ILE A 30 -2.23 -4.19 -11.74
CA ILE A 30 -3.46 -4.32 -10.95
C ILE A 30 -3.52 -5.72 -10.30
N LYS A 31 -3.21 -6.76 -11.08
CA LYS A 31 -3.13 -8.12 -10.58
C LYS A 31 -2.05 -8.26 -9.51
N ALA A 32 -0.86 -7.75 -9.76
CA ALA A 32 0.26 -7.81 -8.81
C ALA A 32 -0.04 -7.10 -7.48
N LEU A 33 -0.79 -6.00 -7.51
CA LEU A 33 -1.24 -5.30 -6.30
C LEU A 33 -2.23 -6.14 -5.51
N ARG A 34 -3.24 -6.71 -6.17
CA ARG A 34 -4.22 -7.60 -5.55
C ARG A 34 -3.56 -8.84 -4.93
N ASP A 35 -2.67 -9.49 -5.66
CA ASP A 35 -1.93 -10.68 -5.21
C ASP A 35 -1.04 -10.37 -3.98
N LYS A 36 -0.67 -9.09 -3.76
CA LYS A 36 0.10 -8.62 -2.60
C LYS A 36 -0.77 -8.06 -1.47
N GLY A 37 -2.09 -8.25 -1.52
CA GLY A 37 -3.02 -7.82 -0.48
C GLY A 37 -3.37 -6.32 -0.51
N TRP A 38 -3.13 -5.62 -1.62
CA TRP A 38 -3.57 -4.24 -1.78
C TRP A 38 -5.02 -4.20 -2.24
N HIS A 39 -5.82 -3.30 -1.66
CA HIS A 39 -7.23 -3.10 -2.02
C HIS A 39 -7.43 -1.77 -2.74
N CYS A 40 -8.30 -1.76 -3.75
CA CYS A 40 -8.66 -0.53 -4.46
C CYS A 40 -9.64 0.29 -3.62
N ALA A 41 -9.25 1.51 -3.27
CA ALA A 41 -10.02 2.45 -2.45
C ALA A 41 -10.73 3.53 -3.27
N GLY A 42 -10.85 3.35 -4.59
CA GLY A 42 -11.54 4.26 -5.49
C GLY A 42 -10.58 5.09 -6.36
N LYS A 43 -11.15 6.07 -7.06
CA LYS A 43 -10.49 6.81 -8.15
C LYS A 43 -10.22 8.26 -7.74
N THR A 44 -9.12 8.83 -8.19
CA THR A 44 -8.83 10.26 -8.03
C THR A 44 -9.49 11.09 -9.12
N GLU A 45 -9.90 12.30 -8.77
CA GLU A 45 -10.17 13.34 -9.75
C GLU A 45 -8.84 13.83 -10.38
N PRO A 46 -8.81 14.07 -11.70
CA PRO A 46 -7.71 14.77 -12.34
C PRO A 46 -7.48 16.16 -11.75
N GLY A 47 -6.23 16.59 -11.63
CA GLY A 47 -5.94 17.92 -11.11
C GLY A 47 -4.46 18.26 -11.12
N GLN A 48 -4.14 19.48 -11.54
CA GLN A 48 -2.78 20.02 -11.45
C GLN A 48 -2.51 20.54 -10.04
N ALA A 49 -1.24 20.49 -9.63
CA ALA A 49 -0.82 21.10 -8.38
C ALA A 49 -0.54 22.59 -8.65
N GLY A 50 -1.26 23.50 -7.99
CA GLY A 50 -1.13 24.95 -8.24
C GLY A 50 0.26 25.53 -7.94
N ASN A 51 1.11 24.81 -7.21
CA ASN A 51 2.46 25.22 -6.82
C ASN A 51 3.59 24.53 -7.58
N ARG A 52 3.30 23.77 -8.65
CA ARG A 52 4.31 23.02 -9.41
C ARG A 52 4.00 23.06 -10.90
N PRO A 53 5.03 22.97 -11.78
CA PRO A 53 4.80 22.87 -13.22
C PRO A 53 3.85 21.73 -13.57
N ASN A 54 3.02 21.97 -14.59
CA ASN A 54 2.04 21.01 -15.08
C ASN A 54 2.73 19.74 -15.57
N LYS A 55 2.08 18.60 -15.32
CA LYS A 55 2.51 17.30 -15.86
C LYS A 55 1.30 16.57 -16.40
N GLN A 56 1.41 16.05 -17.62
CA GLN A 56 0.32 15.32 -18.30
C GLN A 56 -0.22 14.15 -17.46
N ILE A 57 0.65 13.47 -16.69
CA ILE A 57 0.21 12.36 -15.83
C ILE A 57 -0.81 12.79 -14.76
N ARG A 58 -0.88 14.08 -14.39
CA ARG A 58 -1.81 14.59 -13.37
C ARG A 58 -3.23 14.81 -13.89
N GLU A 59 -3.38 14.99 -15.20
CA GLU A 59 -4.68 15.05 -15.88
C GLU A 59 -5.32 13.67 -16.07
N ARG A 60 -4.56 12.60 -15.82
CA ARG A 60 -5.08 11.23 -15.91
C ARG A 60 -5.65 10.79 -14.56
N PRO A 61 -6.87 10.24 -14.52
CA PRO A 61 -7.41 9.68 -13.30
C PRO A 61 -6.61 8.45 -12.87
N LYS A 62 -6.55 8.21 -11.56
CA LYS A 62 -5.77 7.10 -10.99
C LYS A 62 -6.61 6.32 -9.99
N TRP A 63 -6.49 5.01 -10.02
CA TRP A 63 -6.93 4.14 -8.94
C TRP A 63 -6.02 4.31 -7.73
N ARG A 64 -6.61 4.44 -6.55
CA ARG A 64 -5.93 4.45 -5.26
C ARG A 64 -5.90 3.03 -4.73
N PHE A 65 -4.72 2.53 -4.42
CA PHE A 65 -4.55 1.24 -3.76
C PHE A 65 -3.98 1.44 -2.37
N LEU A 66 -4.62 0.81 -1.39
CA LEU A 66 -4.24 0.85 0.00
C LEU A 66 -3.74 -0.51 0.46
N CYS A 67 -2.75 -0.50 1.36
CA CYS A 67 -2.28 -1.69 2.04
C CYS A 67 -2.06 -1.35 3.52
N GLU A 68 -2.62 -2.16 4.40
CA GLU A 68 -2.43 -2.02 5.83
C GLU A 68 -1.00 -2.42 6.21
N VAL A 69 -0.37 -1.62 7.06
CA VAL A 69 0.85 -2.00 7.75
C VAL A 69 0.41 -2.73 9.02
N PRO A 70 0.64 -4.05 9.15
CA PRO A 70 0.14 -4.79 10.30
C PRO A 70 0.61 -4.15 11.60
N ALA A 71 -0.35 -3.72 12.43
CA ALA A 71 -0.08 -3.50 13.83
C ALA A 71 0.30 -4.85 14.43
N GLU A 72 1.28 -4.87 15.32
CA GLU A 72 1.73 -6.09 15.97
C GLU A 72 0.69 -6.51 17.02
N SER A 73 -0.51 -6.90 16.61
CA SER A 73 -1.38 -7.72 17.46
C SER A 73 -0.96 -9.17 17.28
N GLU A 74 -0.21 -9.65 18.26
CA GLU A 74 -0.10 -11.05 18.67
C GLU A 74 0.42 -12.04 17.62
N ARG A 75 1.70 -11.89 17.22
CA ARG A 75 2.46 -13.14 17.07
C ARG A 75 2.74 -13.64 18.48
N LYS A 76 1.85 -14.48 19.03
CA LYS A 76 2.22 -15.35 20.17
C LYS A 76 3.52 -16.02 19.75
N GLN A 77 4.60 -15.62 20.39
CA GLN A 77 5.88 -16.29 20.26
C GLN A 77 5.60 -17.75 20.60
N ALA A 78 5.75 -18.64 19.62
CA ALA A 78 5.67 -20.07 19.87
C ALA A 78 6.81 -20.37 20.86
N SER A 79 6.48 -20.49 22.14
CA SER A 79 7.40 -21.01 23.13
C SER A 79 7.68 -22.47 22.79
N LEU A 80 8.91 -22.90 23.04
CA LEU A 80 9.40 -24.28 22.85
C LEU A 80 8.56 -25.37 23.56
N SER A 81 7.57 -24.98 24.37
CA SER A 81 6.62 -25.87 25.04
C SER A 81 5.75 -26.71 24.08
N TRP A 82 5.82 -26.50 22.76
CA TRP A 82 5.09 -27.30 21.79
C TRP A 82 5.82 -28.57 21.34
N TRP A 83 7.08 -28.77 21.74
CA TRP A 83 7.90 -29.94 21.39
C TRP A 83 8.07 -30.96 22.54
N SER A 84 7.21 -30.93 23.57
CA SER A 84 7.33 -31.82 24.73
C SER A 84 6.08 -32.64 25.03
N ARG A 85 5.37 -33.11 24.00
CA ARG A 85 4.39 -34.19 24.14
C ARG A 85 4.74 -35.36 23.25
#